data_AF-A0A131XPL2-F1
#
_entry.id   AF-A0A131XPL2-F1
#
_cell.length_a   1.000
_cell.length_b   1.000
_cell.length_c   1.000
_cell.angle_alpha   90.00
_cell.angle_beta   90.00
_cell.angle_gamma   90.00
#
_symmetry.space_group_name_H-M   'P 1'
#
loop_
_entity.id
_entity.type
_entity.pdbx_description
1 polymer ?
#
loop_
_entity_poly.entity_id
_entity_poly.type
_entity_poly.pdbx_seq_one_letter_code
_entity_poly.pdbx_strand_id
1 'polypeptide(L)'
;RSFVTHRIMEGATIHSLQTDPKVVAEREKFLSLSLPEKRASYKCGSKFVIIEDIDDWPAYSAAKNISGAGSGKYKVRPDLNSKVSIFVGDITALEIDAIVNAANNRLLGGGGVDGAIHSAAGPKLKEECATLNGCPTGEAKITGGYKLPAKYVIHTVGPVGENEAKLHSCYLTCLETLKAHKLRTVAFPCISTGVYGYPNEKAAHVALSTTREWLEADENAHKVDRIIFCLFLAVDVRLYEKLLPVYFPLQE
;
A
#
# COMPACT_ATOMS: atom_id res chain seq x y z
N ARG A 1 -14.27 30.97 -0.10
CA ARG A 1 -15.11 29.96 -0.81
C ARG A 1 -14.33 29.47 -2.03
N SER A 2 -13.86 28.22 -1.93
CA SER A 2 -13.58 27.24 -3.00
C SER A 2 -13.11 27.76 -4.37
N PHE A 3 -11.80 27.77 -4.60
CA PHE A 3 -11.21 27.70 -5.94
C PHE A 3 -10.04 26.70 -6.06
N VAL A 4 -9.76 25.92 -5.00
CA VAL A 4 -8.67 24.91 -4.99
C VAL A 4 -9.17 23.50 -4.64
N THR A 5 -10.43 23.32 -4.26
CA THR A 5 -11.02 22.02 -3.88
C THR A 5 -11.81 21.33 -5.02
N HIS A 6 -11.50 21.65 -6.28
CA HIS A 6 -12.13 21.04 -7.46
C HIS A 6 -11.12 20.77 -8.58
N ARG A 7 -10.01 20.11 -8.24
CA ARG A 7 -9.16 19.45 -9.23
C ARG A 7 -8.82 18.04 -8.75
N ILE A 8 -9.29 17.08 -9.54
CA ILE A 8 -8.97 15.63 -9.56
C ILE A 8 -9.64 14.80 -8.45
N MET A 9 -10.96 14.67 -8.49
CA MET A 9 -11.65 13.46 -8.00
C MET A 9 -12.38 12.70 -9.13
N GLU A 10 -11.95 12.91 -10.38
CA GLU A 10 -12.40 12.13 -11.54
C GLU A 10 -11.18 11.43 -12.15
N GLY A 11 -11.23 10.09 -12.21
CA GLY A 11 -10.42 9.32 -13.17
C GLY A 11 -9.40 8.31 -12.63
N ALA A 12 -9.50 7.82 -11.39
CA ALA A 12 -8.73 6.61 -11.04
C ALA A 12 -9.29 5.43 -11.85
N THR A 13 -8.49 4.88 -12.77
CA THR A 13 -8.91 3.69 -13.53
C THR A 13 -8.78 2.46 -12.64
N ILE A 14 -9.94 1.90 -12.24
CA ILE A 14 -9.99 0.68 -11.46
C ILE A 14 -10.09 -0.50 -12.39
N HIS A 15 -9.02 -1.29 -12.43
CA HIS A 15 -8.96 -2.50 -13.22
C HIS A 15 -9.53 -3.65 -12.41
N SER A 16 -10.53 -4.35 -12.98
CA SER A 16 -11.06 -5.56 -12.36
C SER A 16 -10.02 -6.68 -12.33
N LEU A 17 -10.19 -7.61 -11.40
CA LEU A 17 -9.49 -8.89 -11.41
C LEU A 17 -9.65 -9.60 -12.77
N GLN A 18 -8.63 -10.34 -13.18
CA GLN A 18 -8.69 -11.16 -14.39
C GLN A 18 -9.85 -12.18 -14.30
N THR A 19 -10.52 -12.40 -15.43
CA THR A 19 -11.69 -13.27 -15.58
C THR A 19 -11.43 -14.53 -16.40
N ASP A 20 -10.22 -14.71 -16.95
CA ASP A 20 -9.79 -15.98 -17.55
C ASP A 20 -10.08 -17.14 -16.57
N PRO A 21 -10.86 -18.17 -16.99
CA PRO A 21 -11.29 -19.22 -16.08
C PRO A 21 -10.15 -19.97 -15.37
N LYS A 22 -8.98 -20.12 -16.02
CA LYS A 22 -7.82 -20.80 -15.41
C LYS A 22 -7.19 -19.94 -14.34
N VAL A 23 -7.05 -18.63 -14.60
CA VAL A 23 -6.52 -17.67 -13.62
C VAL A 23 -7.46 -17.58 -12.42
N VAL A 24 -8.77 -17.46 -12.68
CA VAL A 24 -9.79 -17.43 -11.62
C VAL A 24 -9.72 -18.71 -10.77
N ALA A 25 -9.73 -19.90 -11.39
CA ALA A 25 -9.67 -21.15 -10.65
C ALA A 25 -8.42 -21.28 -9.78
N GLU A 26 -7.25 -20.89 -10.29
CA GLU A 26 -6.01 -20.92 -9.52
C GLU A 26 -6.02 -19.90 -8.38
N ARG A 27 -6.52 -18.68 -8.62
CA ARG A 27 -6.63 -17.65 -7.57
C ARG A 27 -7.60 -18.08 -6.47
N GLU A 28 -8.78 -18.57 -6.83
CA GLU A 28 -9.82 -19.04 -5.89
C GLU A 28 -9.34 -20.22 -5.04
N LYS A 29 -8.48 -21.09 -5.58
CA LYS A 29 -7.85 -22.16 -4.79
C LYS A 29 -7.10 -21.63 -3.56
N PHE A 30 -6.48 -20.46 -3.65
CA PHE A 30 -5.77 -19.85 -2.51
C PHE A 30 -6.68 -18.98 -1.64
N LEU A 31 -7.67 -18.30 -2.24
CA LEU A 31 -8.60 -17.43 -1.52
C LEU A 31 -9.62 -18.20 -0.68
N SER A 32 -9.94 -19.44 -1.07
CA SER A 32 -10.89 -20.30 -0.38
C SER A 32 -10.29 -21.17 0.73
N LEU A 33 -8.96 -21.17 0.90
CA LEU A 33 -8.30 -21.91 1.99
C LEU A 33 -8.75 -21.37 3.34
N SER A 34 -8.95 -22.28 4.31
CA SER A 34 -9.06 -21.86 5.70
C SER A 34 -7.78 -21.17 6.17
N LEU A 35 -7.85 -20.32 7.19
CA LEU A 35 -6.68 -19.60 7.69
C LEU A 35 -5.51 -20.53 8.09
N PRO A 36 -5.71 -21.68 8.76
CA PRO A 36 -4.63 -22.62 9.04
C PRO A 36 -3.98 -23.21 7.79
N GLU A 37 -4.77 -23.62 6.79
CA GLU A 37 -4.27 -24.15 5.52
C GLU A 37 -3.50 -23.08 4.73
N LYS A 38 -4.04 -21.86 4.74
CA LYS A 38 -3.43 -20.69 4.12
C LYS A 38 -2.08 -20.37 4.78
N ARG A 39 -1.99 -20.34 6.11
CA ARG A 39 -0.73 -20.18 6.87
C ARG A 39 0.28 -21.28 6.59
N ALA A 40 -0.16 -22.53 6.43
CA ALA A 40 0.73 -23.63 6.05
C ALA A 40 1.32 -23.48 4.63
N SER A 41 0.67 -22.69 3.76
CA SER A 41 1.14 -22.41 2.40
C SER A 41 2.11 -21.22 2.28
N TYR A 42 2.26 -20.42 3.35
CA TYR A 42 3.05 -19.20 3.31
C TYR A 42 4.52 -19.46 3.02
N LYS A 43 5.07 -18.70 2.07
CA LYS A 43 6.50 -18.82 1.75
C LYS A 43 7.40 -18.36 2.90
N CYS A 44 6.95 -17.42 3.72
CA CYS A 44 7.67 -16.95 4.91
C CYS A 44 7.60 -17.91 6.10
N GLY A 45 6.87 -19.03 6.00
CA GLY A 45 6.65 -19.95 7.11
C GLY A 45 6.00 -19.23 8.30
N SER A 46 6.48 -19.48 9.52
CA SER A 46 5.96 -18.88 10.76
C SER A 46 6.38 -17.43 11.01
N LYS A 47 7.05 -16.76 10.06
CA LYS A 47 7.53 -15.37 10.21
C LYS A 47 6.51 -14.32 9.77
N PHE A 48 5.27 -14.72 9.48
CA PHE A 48 4.22 -13.78 9.11
C PHE A 48 3.87 -12.87 10.29
N VAL A 49 3.36 -11.68 9.98
CA VAL A 49 2.94 -10.68 10.95
C VAL A 49 1.45 -10.42 10.75
N ILE A 50 0.65 -10.60 11.81
CA ILE A 50 -0.79 -10.33 11.78
C ILE A 50 -1.07 -8.85 12.05
N ILE A 51 -2.24 -8.37 11.63
CA ILE A 51 -2.59 -6.95 11.77
C ILE A 51 -2.64 -6.49 13.23
N GLU A 52 -3.00 -7.40 14.14
CA GLU A 52 -3.07 -7.14 15.59
C GLU A 52 -1.69 -6.86 16.21
N ASP A 53 -0.62 -7.36 15.61
CA ASP A 53 0.76 -7.14 16.06
C ASP A 53 1.37 -5.85 15.48
N ILE A 54 0.60 -5.08 14.70
CA ILE A 54 1.04 -3.82 14.09
C ILE A 54 0.35 -2.67 14.80
N ASP A 55 1.14 -1.93 15.58
CA ASP A 55 0.70 -0.69 16.25
C ASP A 55 0.09 0.29 15.24
N ASP A 56 -1.02 0.90 15.62
CA ASP A 56 -1.50 2.10 14.93
C ASP A 56 -0.56 3.29 15.23
N TRP A 57 -0.75 4.40 14.52
CA TRP A 57 0.12 5.54 14.65
C TRP A 57 0.18 6.11 16.09
N PRO A 58 -0.94 6.29 16.82
CA PRO A 58 -0.89 6.67 18.23
C PRO A 58 -0.01 5.75 19.09
N ALA A 59 -0.20 4.42 18.99
CA ALA A 59 0.57 3.45 19.78
C ALA A 59 2.07 3.46 19.39
N TYR A 60 2.37 3.47 18.09
CA TYR A 60 3.73 3.53 17.57
C TYR A 60 4.46 4.80 18.03
N SER A 61 3.80 5.96 17.91
CA SER A 61 4.33 7.26 18.31
C SER A 61 4.67 7.29 19.80
N ALA A 62 3.78 6.74 20.64
CA ALA A 62 4.01 6.63 22.08
C ALA A 62 5.21 5.72 22.40
N ALA A 63 5.28 4.53 21.79
CA ALA A 63 6.38 3.59 21.99
C ALA A 63 7.74 4.14 21.56
N LYS A 64 7.77 4.99 20.52
CA LYS A 64 8.98 5.64 20.01
C LYS A 64 9.29 7.00 20.62
N ASN A 65 8.45 7.50 21.52
CA ASN A 65 8.54 8.85 22.08
C ASN A 65 8.62 9.95 21.00
N ILE A 66 7.88 9.77 19.90
CA ILE A 66 7.85 10.76 18.82
C ILE A 66 7.00 11.94 19.28
N SER A 67 7.64 13.09 19.39
CA SER A 67 7.00 14.38 19.60
C SER A 67 7.22 15.23 18.36
N GLY A 68 6.13 15.54 17.65
CA GLY A 68 6.17 16.37 16.46
C GLY A 68 4.98 17.31 16.46
N ALA A 69 5.25 18.60 16.27
CA ALA A 69 4.19 19.59 16.10
C ALA A 69 3.56 19.43 14.72
N GLY A 70 2.23 19.55 14.64
CA GLY A 70 1.54 19.62 13.36
C GLY A 70 2.02 20.84 12.56
N SER A 71 1.89 20.79 11.24
CA SER A 71 2.17 21.96 10.37
C SER A 71 1.14 23.10 10.50
N GLY A 72 0.06 22.88 11.26
CA GLY A 72 -1.15 23.72 11.23
C GLY A 72 -2.02 23.52 9.98
N LYS A 73 -1.56 22.77 8.96
CA LYS A 73 -2.33 22.48 7.74
C LYS A 73 -3.43 21.43 7.99
N TYR A 74 -3.11 20.37 8.72
CA TYR A 74 -4.03 19.27 9.01
C TYR A 74 -4.48 19.31 10.47
N LYS A 75 -5.76 19.03 10.72
CA LYS A 75 -6.32 18.97 12.08
C LYS A 75 -6.08 17.61 12.72
N VAL A 76 -6.06 17.57 14.05
CA VAL A 76 -6.06 16.31 14.82
C VAL A 76 -7.35 15.55 14.53
N ARG A 77 -7.21 14.27 14.16
CA ARG A 77 -8.32 13.37 13.84
C ARG A 77 -8.03 11.98 14.40
N PRO A 78 -8.39 11.68 15.66
CA PRO A 78 -8.10 10.38 16.28
C PRO A 78 -8.66 9.19 15.50
N ASP A 79 -9.81 9.39 14.86
CA ASP A 79 -10.46 8.42 13.99
C ASP A 79 -9.66 8.10 12.73
N LEU A 80 -8.84 9.04 12.22
CA LEU A 80 -7.93 8.81 11.09
C LEU A 80 -6.55 8.35 11.55
N ASN A 81 -6.08 8.84 12.71
CA ASN A 81 -4.79 8.46 13.28
C ASN A 81 -4.72 6.95 13.56
N SER A 82 -5.81 6.36 14.06
CA SER A 82 -5.91 4.90 14.28
C SER A 82 -5.98 4.06 12.98
N LYS A 83 -6.15 4.71 11.81
CA LYS A 83 -6.21 4.06 10.50
C LYS A 83 -4.86 3.98 9.80
N VAL A 84 -3.81 4.57 10.35
CA VAL A 84 -2.47 4.54 9.75
C VAL A 84 -1.46 3.87 10.67
N SER A 85 -0.47 3.18 10.09
CA SER A 85 0.62 2.53 10.81
C SER A 85 1.96 2.77 10.12
N ILE A 86 3.03 2.77 10.90
CA ILE A 86 4.39 2.51 10.41
C ILE A 86 4.70 1.05 10.70
N PHE A 87 5.18 0.31 9.70
CA PHE A 87 5.77 -1.02 9.89
C PHE A 87 7.17 -1.03 9.29
N VAL A 88 8.15 -1.51 10.03
CA VAL A 88 9.55 -1.60 9.57
C VAL A 88 9.91 -3.06 9.34
N GLY A 89 9.98 -3.49 8.09
CA GLY A 89 10.24 -4.90 7.78
C GLY A 89 9.93 -5.31 6.35
N ASP A 90 9.82 -6.63 6.16
CA ASP A 90 9.50 -7.24 4.89
C ASP A 90 7.98 -7.23 4.64
N ILE A 91 7.55 -6.48 3.62
CA ILE A 91 6.14 -6.37 3.24
C ILE A 91 5.51 -7.72 2.88
N THR A 92 6.33 -8.69 2.43
CA THR A 92 5.85 -10.01 2.01
C THR A 92 5.42 -10.92 3.16
N ALA A 93 5.66 -10.49 4.41
CA ALA A 93 5.27 -11.22 5.61
C ALA A 93 3.91 -10.78 6.20
N LEU A 94 3.30 -9.71 5.69
CA LEU A 94 2.09 -9.12 6.28
C LEU A 94 0.83 -9.93 5.94
N GLU A 95 0.18 -10.49 6.96
CA GLU A 95 -1.11 -11.19 6.86
C GLU A 95 -2.27 -10.18 6.88
N ILE A 96 -2.51 -9.56 5.73
CA ILE A 96 -3.51 -8.50 5.52
C ILE A 96 -4.29 -8.72 4.22
N ASP A 97 -5.24 -7.84 3.88
CA ASP A 97 -6.01 -7.99 2.64
C ASP A 97 -5.18 -7.74 1.39
N ALA A 98 -4.40 -6.65 1.34
CA ALA A 98 -3.55 -6.35 0.19
C ALA A 98 -2.18 -5.79 0.58
N ILE A 99 -1.16 -6.17 -0.18
CA ILE A 99 0.10 -5.43 -0.22
C ILE A 99 0.24 -4.74 -1.59
N VAL A 100 0.88 -3.58 -1.60
CA VAL A 100 1.17 -2.87 -2.84
C VAL A 100 2.54 -3.28 -3.36
N ASN A 101 2.61 -3.55 -4.66
CA ASN A 101 3.86 -3.80 -5.37
C ASN A 101 4.28 -2.54 -6.14
N ALA A 102 5.50 -2.05 -5.89
CA ALA A 102 6.14 -1.03 -6.72
C ALA A 102 6.74 -1.70 -7.98
N ALA A 103 5.89 -1.94 -8.97
CA ALA A 103 6.19 -2.74 -10.14
C ALA A 103 6.80 -1.92 -11.29
N ASN A 104 7.22 -2.62 -12.34
CA ASN A 104 7.51 -2.04 -13.65
C ASN A 104 6.34 -2.23 -14.62
N ASN A 105 6.38 -1.50 -15.74
CA ASN A 105 5.31 -1.46 -16.74
C ASN A 105 4.93 -2.83 -17.32
N ARG A 106 5.81 -3.83 -17.26
CA ARG A 106 5.52 -5.19 -17.75
C ARG A 106 4.74 -6.03 -16.74
N LEU A 107 4.78 -5.70 -15.44
CA LEU A 107 4.24 -6.51 -14.33
C LEU A 107 4.84 -7.92 -14.19
N LEU A 108 6.00 -8.20 -14.79
CA LEU A 108 6.58 -9.55 -14.85
C LEU A 108 7.70 -9.78 -13.80
N GLY A 109 7.69 -9.00 -12.72
CA GLY A 109 8.72 -8.97 -11.69
C GLY A 109 9.95 -8.14 -12.08
N GLY A 110 10.91 -8.09 -11.16
CA GLY A 110 12.12 -7.27 -11.25
C GLY A 110 13.03 -7.47 -10.04
N GLY A 111 13.79 -6.43 -9.69
CA GLY A 111 14.56 -6.38 -8.44
C GLY A 111 13.80 -5.71 -7.29
N GLY A 112 14.45 -5.53 -6.15
CA GLY A 112 13.87 -4.83 -4.99
C GLY A 112 12.60 -5.49 -4.46
N VAL A 113 11.62 -4.69 -4.04
CA VAL A 113 10.36 -5.18 -3.47
C VAL A 113 9.53 -5.99 -4.48
N ASP A 114 9.58 -5.66 -5.77
CA ASP A 114 8.90 -6.40 -6.85
C ASP A 114 9.41 -7.84 -6.95
N GLY A 115 10.74 -8.00 -6.95
CA GLY A 115 11.38 -9.31 -6.91
C GLY A 115 11.05 -10.11 -5.66
N ALA A 116 11.04 -9.45 -4.49
CA ALA A 116 10.68 -10.08 -3.22
C ALA A 116 9.23 -10.60 -3.24
N ILE A 117 8.28 -9.78 -3.70
CA ILE A 117 6.86 -10.14 -3.82
C ILE A 117 6.67 -11.32 -4.77
N HIS A 118 7.27 -11.29 -5.98
CA HIS A 118 7.16 -12.41 -6.92
C HIS A 118 7.79 -13.71 -6.39
N SER A 119 8.93 -13.61 -5.70
CA SER A 119 9.58 -14.76 -5.06
C SER A 119 8.71 -15.37 -3.96
N ALA A 120 8.10 -14.53 -3.12
CA ALA A 120 7.27 -14.95 -2.00
C ALA A 120 5.89 -15.49 -2.44
N ALA A 121 5.23 -14.85 -3.42
CA ALA A 121 3.95 -15.30 -3.94
C ALA A 121 4.06 -16.60 -4.77
N GLY A 122 5.21 -16.84 -5.39
CA GLY A 122 5.47 -17.98 -6.25
C GLY A 122 5.04 -17.76 -7.72
N PRO A 123 5.23 -18.77 -8.59
CA PRO A 123 5.11 -18.61 -10.05
C PRO A 123 3.71 -18.21 -10.51
N LYS A 124 2.66 -18.58 -9.75
CA LYS A 124 1.27 -18.28 -10.08
C LYS A 124 0.97 -16.78 -10.14
N LEU A 125 1.66 -15.96 -9.34
CA LEU A 125 1.56 -14.51 -9.45
C LEU A 125 2.03 -14.01 -10.82
N LYS A 126 3.16 -14.53 -11.30
CA LYS A 126 3.70 -14.13 -12.60
C LYS A 126 2.80 -14.59 -13.76
N GLU A 127 2.18 -15.78 -13.63
CA GLU A 127 1.20 -16.29 -14.60
C GLU A 127 -0.02 -15.37 -14.69
N GLU A 128 -0.61 -14.94 -13.56
CA GLU A 128 -1.72 -13.98 -13.56
C GLU A 128 -1.30 -12.62 -14.12
N CYS A 129 -0.16 -12.06 -13.67
CA CYS A 129 0.36 -10.79 -14.18
C CYS A 129 0.56 -10.79 -15.71
N ALA A 130 0.99 -11.92 -16.30
CA ALA A 130 1.18 -12.04 -17.74
C ALA A 130 -0.12 -11.84 -18.54
N THR A 131 -1.28 -12.08 -17.92
CA THR A 131 -2.59 -11.87 -18.54
C THR A 131 -3.07 -10.41 -18.47
N LEU A 132 -2.41 -9.56 -17.66
CA LEU A 132 -2.84 -8.19 -17.42
C LEU A 132 -2.39 -7.20 -18.49
N ASN A 133 -1.53 -7.60 -19.43
CA ASN A 133 -0.99 -6.73 -20.48
C ASN A 133 -0.28 -5.47 -19.94
N GLY A 134 0.49 -5.62 -18.86
CA GLY A 134 1.26 -4.53 -18.25
C GLY A 134 0.42 -3.51 -17.47
N CYS A 135 1.03 -2.41 -17.05
CA CYS A 135 0.37 -1.33 -16.32
C CYS A 135 1.01 0.04 -16.65
N PRO A 136 0.23 1.07 -17.02
CA PRO A 136 0.76 2.41 -17.22
C PRO A 136 1.28 3.07 -15.94
N THR A 137 2.22 4.00 -16.08
CA THR A 137 2.73 4.80 -14.95
C THR A 137 1.60 5.62 -14.31
N GLY A 138 1.47 5.51 -12.98
CA GLY A 138 0.42 6.15 -12.20
C GLY A 138 -0.86 5.32 -12.03
N GLU A 139 -0.97 4.16 -12.70
CA GLU A 139 -2.13 3.27 -12.57
C GLU A 139 -1.81 2.07 -11.68
N ALA A 140 -2.86 1.29 -11.33
CA ALA A 140 -2.70 0.07 -10.57
C ALA A 140 -3.60 -1.07 -11.09
N LYS A 141 -3.15 -2.32 -10.92
CA LYS A 141 -3.91 -3.54 -11.23
C LYS A 141 -3.83 -4.51 -10.05
N ILE A 142 -4.84 -5.34 -9.87
CA ILE A 142 -4.95 -6.27 -8.74
C ILE A 142 -4.85 -7.73 -9.18
N THR A 143 -4.19 -8.56 -8.38
CA THR A 143 -4.05 -10.01 -8.54
C THR A 143 -4.26 -10.72 -7.21
N GLY A 144 -4.33 -12.06 -7.22
CA GLY A 144 -4.20 -12.85 -6.00
C GLY A 144 -2.80 -12.74 -5.37
N GLY A 145 -2.73 -12.99 -4.06
CA GLY A 145 -1.47 -13.03 -3.30
C GLY A 145 -0.80 -14.41 -3.25
N TYR A 146 -1.50 -15.48 -3.65
CA TYR A 146 -0.96 -16.84 -3.75
C TYR A 146 -0.28 -17.33 -2.47
N LYS A 147 1.05 -17.52 -2.45
CA LYS A 147 1.78 -17.98 -1.25
C LYS A 147 2.18 -16.85 -0.31
N LEU A 148 1.78 -15.61 -0.59
CA LEU A 148 1.85 -14.53 0.39
C LEU A 148 0.82 -14.73 1.50
N PRO A 149 1.11 -14.23 2.71
CA PRO A 149 0.11 -14.00 3.74
C PRO A 149 -0.99 -13.04 3.29
N ALA A 150 -0.63 -12.00 2.55
CA ALA A 150 -1.60 -11.09 1.94
C ALA A 150 -2.55 -11.82 0.97
N LYS A 151 -3.85 -11.48 1.00
CA LYS A 151 -4.83 -12.09 0.09
C LYS A 151 -4.65 -11.65 -1.36
N TYR A 152 -4.31 -10.38 -1.56
CA TYR A 152 -4.14 -9.76 -2.87
C TYR A 152 -2.83 -8.97 -2.98
N VAL A 153 -2.40 -8.73 -4.21
CA VAL A 153 -1.34 -7.76 -4.53
C VAL A 153 -1.94 -6.69 -5.43
N ILE A 154 -1.75 -5.42 -5.07
CA ILE A 154 -2.10 -4.29 -5.92
C ILE A 154 -0.79 -3.77 -6.55
N HIS A 155 -0.61 -4.03 -7.83
CA HIS A 155 0.58 -3.63 -8.59
C HIS A 155 0.41 -2.24 -9.14
N THR A 156 1.29 -1.31 -8.78
CA THR A 156 1.31 0.04 -9.35
C THR A 156 2.68 0.37 -9.93
N VAL A 157 2.69 1.21 -10.96
CA VAL A 157 3.92 1.60 -11.66
C VAL A 157 4.23 3.04 -11.35
N GLY A 158 5.21 3.23 -10.46
CA GLY A 158 5.74 4.54 -10.10
C GLY A 158 6.45 5.25 -11.25
N PRO A 159 6.57 6.59 -11.21
CA PRO A 159 7.38 7.33 -12.18
C PRO A 159 8.88 7.07 -12.02
N VAL A 160 9.61 7.17 -13.13
CA VAL A 160 11.08 7.32 -13.11
C VAL A 160 11.39 8.79 -12.90
N GLY A 161 12.24 9.08 -11.91
CA GLY A 161 12.53 10.44 -11.45
C GLY A 161 11.36 11.08 -10.72
N GLU A 162 11.49 12.39 -10.46
CA GLU A 162 10.49 13.15 -9.73
C GLU A 162 9.32 13.54 -10.63
N ASN A 163 8.17 12.90 -10.41
CA ASN A 163 6.88 13.29 -10.99
C ASN A 163 5.78 13.12 -9.93
N GLU A 164 5.51 14.22 -9.22
CA GLU A 164 4.53 14.26 -8.12
C GLU A 164 3.15 13.77 -8.54
N ALA A 165 2.63 14.25 -9.68
CA ALA A 165 1.29 13.89 -10.16
C ALA A 165 1.16 12.38 -10.41
N LYS A 166 2.20 11.75 -10.98
CA LYS A 166 2.21 10.31 -11.23
C LYS A 166 2.40 9.49 -9.96
N LEU A 167 3.22 9.94 -9.02
CA LEU A 167 3.36 9.27 -7.73
C LEU A 167 2.06 9.35 -6.91
N HIS A 168 1.44 10.54 -6.86
CA HIS A 168 0.11 10.73 -6.27
C HIS A 168 -0.92 9.77 -6.89
N SER A 169 -0.94 9.68 -8.23
CA SER A 169 -1.83 8.77 -8.95
C SER A 169 -1.62 7.29 -8.57
N CYS A 170 -0.39 6.86 -8.27
CA CYS A 170 -0.12 5.49 -7.80
C CYS A 170 -0.84 5.22 -6.48
N TYR A 171 -0.63 6.08 -5.47
CA TYR A 171 -1.25 5.95 -4.16
C TYR A 171 -2.78 6.01 -4.26
N LEU A 172 -3.32 7.00 -4.99
CA LEU A 172 -4.75 7.17 -5.16
C LEU A 172 -5.39 5.94 -5.85
N THR A 173 -4.82 5.46 -6.96
CA THR A 173 -5.37 4.32 -7.69
C THR A 173 -5.31 3.04 -6.86
N CYS A 174 -4.27 2.84 -6.05
CA CYS A 174 -4.21 1.72 -5.10
C CYS A 174 -5.30 1.81 -4.03
N LEU A 175 -5.53 2.99 -3.44
CA LEU A 175 -6.56 3.20 -2.41
C LEU A 175 -7.98 3.03 -2.98
N GLU A 176 -8.23 3.52 -4.19
CA GLU A 176 -9.51 3.32 -4.88
C GLU A 176 -9.71 1.84 -5.27
N THR A 177 -8.64 1.14 -5.67
CA THR A 177 -8.70 -0.31 -5.93
C THR A 177 -9.04 -1.08 -4.65
N LEU A 178 -8.44 -0.73 -3.52
CA LEU A 178 -8.75 -1.30 -2.21
C LEU A 178 -10.24 -1.17 -1.89
N LYS A 179 -10.79 0.05 -2.04
CA LYS A 179 -12.20 0.37 -1.79
C LYS A 179 -13.13 -0.40 -2.73
N ALA A 180 -12.84 -0.41 -4.02
CA ALA A 180 -13.66 -1.09 -5.03
C ALA A 180 -13.76 -2.60 -4.79
N HIS A 181 -12.68 -3.21 -4.30
CA HIS A 181 -12.63 -4.63 -3.97
C HIS A 181 -13.05 -4.95 -2.52
N LYS A 182 -13.55 -3.96 -1.77
CA LYS A 182 -14.02 -4.09 -0.38
C LYS A 182 -12.97 -4.66 0.57
N LEU A 183 -11.70 -4.39 0.27
CA LEU A 183 -10.57 -4.76 1.12
C LEU A 183 -10.41 -3.68 2.20
N ARG A 184 -9.97 -4.09 3.39
CA ARG A 184 -9.97 -3.24 4.58
C ARG A 184 -8.57 -2.95 5.11
N THR A 185 -7.55 -3.70 4.68
CA THR A 185 -6.16 -3.47 5.12
C THR A 185 -5.21 -3.44 3.93
N VAL A 186 -4.30 -2.46 3.92
CA VAL A 186 -3.31 -2.31 2.84
C VAL A 186 -1.95 -1.89 3.37
N ALA A 187 -0.88 -2.42 2.79
CA ALA A 187 0.48 -1.92 3.05
C ALA A 187 1.12 -1.36 1.77
N PHE A 188 1.73 -0.19 1.90
CA PHE A 188 2.49 0.48 0.85
C PHE A 188 4.00 0.39 1.11
N PRO A 189 4.81 -0.04 0.13
CA PRO A 189 6.24 0.21 0.16
C PRO A 189 6.53 1.69 -0.19
N CYS A 190 7.80 2.10 -0.12
CA CYS A 190 8.24 3.40 -0.62
C CYS A 190 8.31 3.37 -2.17
N ILE A 191 7.20 3.71 -2.84
CA ILE A 191 7.09 3.64 -4.30
C ILE A 191 8.05 4.64 -4.96
N SER A 192 8.82 4.18 -5.94
CA SER A 192 9.78 4.95 -6.75
C SER A 192 11.07 5.44 -6.05
N THR A 193 11.27 5.21 -4.75
CA THR A 193 12.46 5.72 -4.02
C THR A 193 13.71 4.86 -4.16
N GLY A 194 13.59 3.68 -4.79
CA GLY A 194 14.71 2.81 -5.13
C GLY A 194 15.31 3.13 -6.50
N VAL A 195 15.34 2.13 -7.39
CA VAL A 195 15.94 2.24 -8.74
C VAL A 195 15.32 3.36 -9.59
N TYR A 196 14.08 3.77 -9.32
CA TYR A 196 13.41 4.86 -10.03
C TYR A 196 13.82 6.25 -9.57
N GLY A 197 14.55 6.38 -8.46
CA GLY A 197 15.27 7.61 -8.11
C GLY A 197 14.41 8.80 -7.65
N TYR A 198 13.18 8.57 -7.19
CA TYR A 198 12.39 9.64 -6.57
C TYR A 198 12.99 10.01 -5.20
N PRO A 199 13.26 11.30 -4.89
CA PRO A 199 13.82 11.68 -3.58
C PRO A 199 12.93 11.26 -2.40
N ASN A 200 13.49 10.55 -1.41
CA ASN A 200 12.74 9.91 -0.33
C ASN A 200 11.81 10.86 0.44
N GLU A 201 12.30 12.05 0.83
CA GLU A 201 11.50 13.02 1.61
C GLU A 201 10.32 13.55 0.79
N LYS A 202 10.54 13.88 -0.50
CA LYS A 202 9.47 14.33 -1.39
C LYS A 202 8.45 13.22 -1.65
N ALA A 203 8.90 11.97 -1.83
CA ALA A 203 8.00 10.83 -2.00
C ALA A 203 7.14 10.60 -0.75
N ALA A 204 7.73 10.71 0.45
CA ALA A 204 7.02 10.58 1.70
C ALA A 204 5.92 11.65 1.86
N HIS A 205 6.20 12.90 1.48
CA HIS A 205 5.18 13.95 1.43
C HIS A 205 3.98 13.58 0.56
N VAL A 206 4.22 13.04 -0.64
CA VAL A 206 3.16 12.59 -1.56
C VAL A 206 2.36 11.43 -0.97
N ALA A 207 3.04 10.42 -0.42
CA ALA A 207 2.38 9.27 0.19
C ALA A 207 1.45 9.72 1.34
N LEU A 208 1.98 10.52 2.26
CA LEU A 208 1.26 10.96 3.45
C LEU A 208 0.12 11.93 3.11
N SER A 209 0.33 12.89 2.21
CA SER A 209 -0.73 13.82 1.80
C SER A 209 -1.86 13.09 1.09
N THR A 210 -1.53 12.20 0.15
CA THR A 210 -2.53 11.43 -0.62
C THR A 210 -3.35 10.55 0.31
N THR A 211 -2.71 9.82 1.23
CA THR A 211 -3.43 8.98 2.21
C THR A 211 -4.31 9.82 3.14
N ARG A 212 -3.80 10.96 3.64
CA ARG A 212 -4.56 11.85 4.53
C ARG A 212 -5.80 12.40 3.83
N GLU A 213 -5.64 12.94 2.64
CA GLU A 213 -6.72 13.55 1.87
C GLU A 213 -7.75 12.50 1.43
N TRP A 214 -7.30 11.29 1.05
CA TRP A 214 -8.20 10.19 0.74
C TRP A 214 -9.02 9.75 1.96
N LEU A 215 -8.41 9.64 3.14
CA LEU A 215 -9.11 9.30 4.38
C LEU A 215 -10.08 10.40 4.84
N GLU A 216 -9.79 11.67 4.56
CA GLU A 216 -10.67 12.80 4.92
C GLU A 216 -11.95 12.87 4.08
N ALA A 217 -11.98 12.25 2.89
CA ALA A 217 -13.22 12.15 2.14
C ALA A 217 -14.24 11.27 2.89
N ASP A 218 -15.44 11.81 3.10
CA ASP A 218 -16.48 11.28 4.01
C ASP A 218 -16.80 9.78 3.80
N GLU A 219 -16.63 9.29 2.58
CA GLU A 219 -16.96 7.92 2.19
C GLU A 219 -15.84 6.88 2.39
N ASN A 220 -14.63 7.29 2.75
CA ASN A 220 -13.45 6.44 2.67
C ASN A 220 -12.99 5.87 4.02
N ALA A 221 -12.91 6.69 5.08
CA ALA A 221 -12.33 6.27 6.36
C ALA A 221 -13.00 5.02 6.98
N HIS A 222 -14.32 4.86 6.81
CA HIS A 222 -15.07 3.72 7.34
C HIS A 222 -14.93 2.44 6.50
N LYS A 223 -14.38 2.54 5.28
CA LYS A 223 -14.14 1.39 4.38
C LYS A 223 -12.84 0.66 4.68
N VAL A 224 -11.92 1.29 5.39
CA VAL A 224 -10.60 0.77 5.70
C VAL A 224 -10.41 0.65 7.21
N ASP A 225 -9.67 -0.38 7.64
CA ASP A 225 -9.25 -0.59 9.02
C ASP A 225 -7.82 -0.10 9.23
N ARG A 226 -6.90 -0.38 8.28
CA ARG A 226 -5.52 0.09 8.37
C ARG A 226 -4.83 0.31 7.01
N ILE A 227 -4.12 1.42 6.90
CA ILE A 227 -3.18 1.75 5.83
C ILE A 227 -1.78 1.78 6.45
N ILE A 228 -0.91 0.88 6.01
CA ILE A 228 0.42 0.66 6.60
C ILE A 228 1.48 1.23 5.66
N PHE A 229 2.32 2.12 6.17
CA PHE A 229 3.56 2.49 5.48
C PHE A 229 4.64 1.48 5.87
N CYS A 230 4.91 0.54 4.97
CA CYS A 230 5.90 -0.51 5.15
C CYS A 230 7.27 -0.02 4.68
N LEU A 231 8.12 0.33 5.65
CA LEU A 231 9.42 0.94 5.45
C LEU A 231 10.52 -0.12 5.57
N PHE A 232 11.58 0.03 4.77
CA PHE A 232 12.70 -0.91 4.76
C PHE A 232 14.02 -0.24 5.13
N LEU A 233 14.34 0.91 4.53
CA LEU A 233 15.58 1.61 4.81
C LEU A 233 15.44 2.53 6.02
N ALA A 234 16.51 2.62 6.83
CA ALA A 234 16.53 3.49 8.00
C ALA A 234 16.33 4.98 7.66
N VAL A 235 16.66 5.41 6.44
CA VAL A 235 16.39 6.77 5.97
C VAL A 235 14.89 7.03 5.84
N ASP A 236 14.13 6.09 5.29
CA ASP A 236 12.68 6.20 5.16
C ASP A 236 12.02 6.16 6.53
N VAL A 237 12.47 5.28 7.44
CA VAL A 237 11.98 5.24 8.82
C VAL A 237 12.08 6.61 9.49
N ARG A 238 13.27 7.21 9.50
CA ARG A 238 13.48 8.55 10.09
C ARG A 238 12.62 9.63 9.44
N LEU A 239 12.45 9.58 8.11
CA LEU A 239 11.64 10.54 7.39
C LEU A 239 10.16 10.40 7.73
N TYR A 240 9.62 9.19 7.73
CA TYR A 240 8.22 8.95 8.08
C TYR A 240 7.93 9.24 9.55
N GLU A 241 8.83 8.90 10.48
CA GLU A 241 8.70 9.27 11.90
C GLU A 241 8.67 10.80 12.09
N LYS A 242 9.47 11.55 11.32
CA LYS A 242 9.47 13.03 11.30
C LYS A 242 8.21 13.60 10.67
N LEU A 243 7.72 13.00 9.59
CA LEU A 243 6.65 13.57 8.76
C LEU A 243 5.25 13.14 9.17
N LEU A 244 5.04 11.96 9.75
CA LEU A 244 3.70 11.53 10.15
C LEU A 244 3.00 12.51 11.09
N PRO A 245 3.66 13.09 12.13
CA PRO A 245 3.03 14.12 12.98
C PRO A 245 2.54 15.35 12.20
N VAL A 246 3.12 15.64 11.04
CA VAL A 246 2.76 16.79 10.19
C VAL A 246 1.41 16.56 9.49
N TYR A 247 1.11 15.32 9.10
CA TYR A 247 -0.06 14.91 8.33
C TYR A 247 -1.16 14.25 9.18
N PHE A 248 -0.76 13.57 10.25
CA PHE A 248 -1.60 12.88 11.23
C PHE A 248 -1.22 13.36 12.63
N PRO A 249 -1.44 14.66 12.94
CA PRO A 249 -1.08 15.19 14.26
C PRO A 249 -1.88 14.48 15.36
N LEU A 250 -1.19 14.19 16.46
CA LEU A 250 -1.78 13.60 17.67
C LEU A 250 -2.18 14.65 18.71
N GLN A 251 -1.69 15.88 18.55
CA GLN A 251 -1.93 17.04 19.41
C GLN A 251 -2.08 18.29 18.54
N GLU A 252 -2.82 19.29 19.02
CA GLU A 252 -3.09 20.54 18.29
C GLU A 252 -1.83 21.38 18.06
#